data_AF-A0A933K348-F1
#
_entry.id   AF-A0A933K348-F1
#
_cell.length_a   1.000
_cell.length_b   1.000
_cell.length_c   1.000
_cell.angle_alpha   90.00
_cell.angle_beta   90.00
_cell.angle_gamma   90.00
#
_symmetry.space_group_name_H-M   'P 1'
#
loop_
_entity.id
_entity.type
_entity.pdbx_description
1 polymer ?
#
loop_
_entity_poly.entity_id
_entity_poly.type
_entity_poly.pdbx_seq_one_letter_code
_entity_poly.pdbx_strand_id
1 'polypeptide(L)'
;NLAAMKLQGHPVPIDPDQDVLETAALVLTASKNGVVEIGGGSPKNFYLQTQPTLSQILDIDRGGHDYFIQITTDSPQWGGLSGATPMEAVTWGKINPESQSNTVVVYSDATIAFPLLAAYTLSKHGKRPLKRLYEKLDTALEELGREAAKKRRQRAR
;
A
#
# COMPACT_ATOMS: atom_id res chain seq x y z
N ASN A 1 -12.31 -23.95 -4.42
CA ASN A 1 -12.58 -22.91 -5.43
C ASN A 1 -13.83 -22.14 -4.98
N LEU A 2 -13.73 -20.83 -4.77
CA LEU A 2 -14.81 -20.00 -4.22
C LEU A 2 -16.06 -19.98 -5.11
N ALA A 3 -15.87 -19.98 -6.43
CA ALA A 3 -16.97 -20.04 -7.39
C ALA A 3 -17.73 -21.38 -7.28
N ALA A 4 -17.00 -22.48 -7.07
CA ALA A 4 -17.62 -23.80 -6.84
C ALA A 4 -18.42 -23.84 -5.54
N MET A 5 -17.90 -23.25 -4.44
CA MET A 5 -18.62 -23.17 -3.17
C MET A 5 -19.89 -22.32 -3.28
N LYS A 6 -19.81 -21.19 -3.98
CA LYS A 6 -20.97 -20.34 -4.26
C LYS A 6 -22.03 -21.06 -5.10
N LEU A 7 -21.61 -21.83 -6.11
CA LEU A 7 -22.50 -22.64 -6.94
C LEU A 7 -23.23 -23.73 -6.14
N GLN A 8 -22.58 -24.28 -5.11
CA GLN A 8 -23.14 -25.27 -4.19
C GLN A 8 -24.01 -24.66 -3.09
N GLY A 9 -24.25 -23.35 -3.11
CA GLY A 9 -25.06 -22.65 -2.10
C GLY A 9 -24.35 -22.44 -0.78
N HIS A 10 -23.03 -22.64 -0.69
CA HIS A 10 -22.28 -22.33 0.53
C HIS A 10 -22.05 -20.82 0.65
N PRO A 11 -22.12 -20.26 1.86
CA PRO A 11 -21.75 -18.88 2.10
C PRO A 11 -20.24 -18.68 1.83
N VAL A 12 -19.90 -17.56 1.18
CA VAL A 12 -18.52 -17.15 0.91
C VAL A 12 -18.28 -15.79 1.57
N PRO A 13 -17.77 -15.76 2.82
CA PRO A 13 -17.61 -14.53 3.59
C PRO A 13 -16.29 -13.83 3.22
N ILE A 14 -16.19 -13.34 1.98
CA ILE A 14 -15.05 -12.54 1.52
C ILE A 14 -15.52 -11.11 1.33
N ASP A 15 -14.83 -10.19 1.99
CA ASP A 15 -15.10 -8.77 1.93
C ASP A 15 -13.82 -8.02 1.52
N PRO A 16 -13.62 -7.74 0.22
CA PRO A 16 -12.46 -7.00 -0.24
C PRO A 16 -12.48 -5.53 0.17
N ASP A 17 -13.66 -4.96 0.48
CA ASP A 17 -13.78 -3.58 0.93
C ASP A 17 -13.24 -3.46 2.36
N GLN A 18 -13.50 -4.47 3.19
CA GLN A 18 -12.88 -4.59 4.51
C GLN A 18 -11.35 -4.60 4.43
N ASP A 19 -10.75 -5.39 3.52
CA ASP A 19 -9.29 -5.41 3.35
C ASP A 19 -8.72 -4.04 2.94
N VAL A 20 -9.46 -3.29 2.10
CA VAL A 20 -9.08 -1.92 1.70
C VAL A 20 -9.13 -0.96 2.89
N LEU A 21 -10.18 -1.05 3.72
CA LEU A 21 -10.30 -0.22 4.93
C LEU A 21 -9.22 -0.56 5.97
N GLU A 22 -8.94 -1.85 6.17
CA GLU A 22 -7.92 -2.34 7.09
C GLU A 22 -6.52 -1.86 6.71
N THR A 23 -6.16 -1.99 5.43
CA THR A 23 -4.86 -1.51 4.94
C THR A 23 -4.75 0.00 5.00
N ALA A 24 -5.80 0.74 4.66
CA ALA A 24 -5.83 2.20 4.80
C ALA A 24 -5.71 2.65 6.27
N ALA A 25 -6.35 1.94 7.20
CA ALA A 25 -6.26 2.22 8.64
C ALA A 25 -4.83 2.02 9.19
N LEU A 26 -4.15 0.95 8.77
CA LEU A 26 -2.74 0.73 9.12
C LEU A 26 -1.83 1.82 8.56
N VAL A 27 -2.11 2.29 7.35
CA VAL A 27 -1.37 3.37 6.71
C VAL A 27 -1.60 4.70 7.45
N LEU A 28 -2.85 5.02 7.81
CA LEU A 28 -3.21 6.22 8.56
C LEU A 28 -2.50 6.31 9.92
N THR A 29 -2.48 5.22 10.67
CA THR A 29 -1.92 5.17 12.04
C THR A 29 -0.39 5.08 12.07
N ALA A 30 0.26 4.84 10.93
CA ALA A 30 1.70 4.71 10.86
C ALA A 30 2.41 6.08 10.81
N SER A 31 3.39 6.27 11.70
CA SER A 31 4.24 7.47 11.74
C SER A 31 5.08 7.67 10.47
N LYS A 32 5.52 6.56 9.86
CA LYS A 32 6.16 6.49 8.55
C LYS A 32 5.77 5.18 7.87
N ASN A 33 5.79 5.18 6.55
CA ASN A 33 5.29 4.09 5.74
C ASN A 33 5.99 4.00 4.38
N GLY A 34 5.95 2.82 3.78
CA GLY A 34 6.57 2.58 2.50
C GLY A 34 6.50 1.13 2.11
N VAL A 35 6.90 0.85 0.87
CA VAL A 35 6.75 -0.47 0.26
C VAL A 35 8.04 -0.91 -0.43
N VAL A 36 8.32 -2.20 -0.29
CA VAL A 36 9.24 -2.94 -1.18
C VAL A 36 8.36 -3.82 -2.06
N GLU A 37 8.16 -3.38 -3.28
CA GLU A 37 7.32 -4.00 -4.29
C GLU A 37 8.18 -4.92 -5.17
N ILE A 38 7.74 -6.17 -5.31
CA ILE A 38 8.40 -7.17 -6.15
C ILE A 38 7.43 -7.51 -7.28
N GLY A 39 7.74 -7.05 -8.48
CA GLY A 39 6.90 -7.13 -9.68
C GLY A 39 6.04 -5.88 -9.88
N GLY A 40 4.74 -6.10 -10.03
CA GLY A 40 3.75 -5.07 -10.37
C GLY A 40 2.31 -5.55 -10.21
N GLY A 41 1.42 -5.02 -11.05
CA GLY A 41 0.04 -5.49 -11.17
C GLY A 41 -0.85 -5.17 -9.97
N SER A 42 -1.71 -6.13 -9.59
CA SER A 42 -2.67 -5.94 -8.50
C SER A 42 -2.01 -5.66 -7.15
N PRO A 43 -0.96 -6.40 -6.70
CA PRO A 43 -0.29 -6.13 -5.42
C PRO A 43 0.26 -4.70 -5.32
N LYS A 44 0.85 -4.17 -6.40
CA LYS A 44 1.30 -2.77 -6.49
C LYS A 44 0.18 -1.81 -6.17
N ASN A 45 -0.91 -1.90 -6.94
CA ASN A 45 -1.99 -0.95 -6.81
C ASN A 45 -2.76 -1.13 -5.50
N PHE A 46 -2.89 -2.35 -5.00
CA PHE A 46 -3.59 -2.64 -3.75
C PHE A 46 -2.94 -1.94 -2.54
N TYR A 47 -1.60 -1.91 -2.46
CA TYR A 47 -0.93 -1.13 -1.43
C TYR A 47 -1.00 0.38 -1.72
N LEU A 48 -0.66 0.79 -2.95
CA LEU A 48 -0.56 2.23 -3.28
C LEU A 48 -1.91 2.96 -3.22
N GLN A 49 -3.04 2.27 -3.43
CA GLN A 49 -4.38 2.88 -3.38
C GLN A 49 -4.80 3.31 -1.97
N THR A 50 -4.15 2.83 -0.91
CA THR A 50 -4.44 3.25 0.47
C THR A 50 -4.39 4.78 0.61
N GLN A 51 -3.48 5.46 -0.07
CA GLN A 51 -3.34 6.92 0.00
C GLN A 51 -4.47 7.66 -0.74
N PRO A 52 -4.82 7.31 -2.00
CA PRO A 52 -6.07 7.76 -2.61
C PRO A 52 -7.33 7.44 -1.80
N THR A 53 -7.42 6.27 -1.17
CA THR A 53 -8.56 5.92 -0.30
C THR A 53 -8.66 6.92 0.87
N LEU A 54 -7.55 7.22 1.54
CA LEU A 54 -7.54 8.20 2.62
C LEU A 54 -7.86 9.62 2.11
N SER A 55 -7.11 10.09 1.11
CA SER A 55 -7.14 11.50 0.70
C SER A 55 -8.32 11.87 -0.21
N GLN A 56 -8.69 11.03 -1.17
CA GLN A 56 -9.68 11.34 -2.20
C GLN A 56 -11.07 10.79 -1.88
N ILE A 57 -11.16 9.67 -1.15
CA ILE A 57 -12.44 9.04 -0.79
C ILE A 57 -12.91 9.47 0.60
N LEU A 58 -11.99 9.51 1.58
CA LEU A 58 -12.31 9.82 2.99
C LEU A 58 -11.94 11.25 3.42
N ASP A 59 -11.28 12.03 2.55
CA ASP A 59 -10.78 13.40 2.81
C ASP A 59 -9.82 13.54 3.99
N ILE A 60 -9.15 12.44 4.32
CA ILE A 60 -8.12 12.36 5.34
C ILE A 60 -6.80 12.58 4.63
N ASP A 61 -6.31 13.82 4.67
CA ASP A 61 -5.00 14.15 4.14
C ASP A 61 -3.90 13.69 5.12
N ARG A 62 -3.24 12.60 4.74
CA ARG A 62 -2.11 12.03 5.44
C ARG A 62 -0.79 12.25 4.68
N GLY A 63 -0.86 12.80 3.46
CA GLY A 63 0.23 12.79 2.49
C GLY A 63 0.46 11.42 1.86
N GLY A 64 1.37 11.33 0.88
CA GLY A 64 1.70 10.08 0.19
C GLY A 64 2.67 9.16 0.96
N HIS A 65 3.05 8.02 0.37
CA HIS A 65 4.02 7.09 0.97
C HIS A 65 5.44 7.73 1.08
N ASP A 66 6.18 7.42 2.16
CA ASP A 66 7.50 8.04 2.45
C ASP A 66 8.67 7.31 1.77
N TYR A 67 8.52 6.00 1.49
CA TYR A 67 9.54 5.17 0.86
C TYR A 67 8.91 4.26 -0.19
N PHE A 68 9.59 4.10 -1.33
CA PHE A 68 9.13 3.25 -2.41
C PHE A 68 10.33 2.56 -3.08
N ILE A 69 10.36 1.23 -3.03
CA ILE A 69 11.33 0.43 -3.77
C ILE A 69 10.54 -0.52 -4.64
N GLN A 70 10.76 -0.49 -5.95
CA GLN A 70 10.15 -1.44 -6.88
C GLN A 70 11.24 -2.24 -7.59
N ILE A 71 11.06 -3.56 -7.66
CA ILE A 71 11.85 -4.45 -8.51
C ILE A 71 10.92 -4.97 -9.59
N THR A 72 11.14 -4.62 -10.85
CA THR A 72 10.24 -4.99 -11.94
C THR A 72 11.01 -5.25 -13.23
N THR A 73 10.45 -6.09 -14.10
CA THR A 73 10.91 -6.25 -15.48
C THR A 73 10.06 -5.43 -16.46
N ASP A 74 8.95 -4.84 -15.98
CA ASP A 74 8.06 -4.07 -16.83
C ASP A 74 8.59 -2.65 -17.05
N SER A 75 8.37 -2.14 -18.25
CA SER A 75 9.01 -0.93 -18.74
C SER A 75 7.99 0.20 -18.91
N PRO A 76 8.33 1.45 -18.57
CA PRO A 76 7.35 2.55 -18.55
C PRO A 76 6.70 2.84 -19.90
N GLN A 77 7.40 2.63 -21.01
CA GLN A 77 6.93 2.97 -22.36
C GLN A 77 5.67 2.21 -22.80
N TRP A 78 5.35 1.10 -22.14
CA TRP A 78 4.15 0.32 -22.46
C TRP A 78 2.88 0.92 -21.84
N GLY A 79 3.01 1.93 -20.97
CA GLY A 79 1.86 2.52 -20.25
C GLY A 79 1.18 1.54 -19.29
N GLY A 80 1.84 0.42 -18.97
CA GLY A 80 1.34 -0.58 -18.03
C GLY A 80 1.45 -0.09 -16.59
N LEU A 81 0.47 -0.44 -15.77
CA LEU A 81 0.48 -0.16 -14.33
C LEU A 81 1.76 -0.68 -13.64
N SER A 82 2.26 -1.84 -14.06
CA SER A 82 3.46 -2.45 -13.49
C SER A 82 4.72 -1.64 -13.82
N GLY A 83 4.84 -1.08 -15.02
CA GLY A 83 5.92 -0.17 -15.43
C GLY A 83 5.76 1.29 -15.00
N ALA A 84 4.62 1.67 -14.41
CA ALA A 84 4.34 3.05 -14.01
C ALA A 84 5.39 3.60 -13.04
N THR A 85 5.95 4.76 -13.37
CA THR A 85 7.09 5.34 -12.65
C THR A 85 6.69 5.93 -11.30
N PRO A 86 7.63 6.09 -10.34
CA PRO A 86 7.35 6.80 -9.09
C PRO A 86 6.86 8.24 -9.33
N MET A 87 7.36 8.91 -10.38
CA MET A 87 6.93 10.26 -10.75
C MET A 87 5.45 10.29 -11.14
N GLU A 88 4.98 9.28 -11.86
CA GLU A 88 3.56 9.12 -12.14
C GLU A 88 2.76 8.85 -10.86
N ALA A 89 3.28 8.03 -9.94
CA ALA A 89 2.60 7.78 -8.67
C ALA A 89 2.48 9.04 -7.78
N VAL A 90 3.40 10.01 -7.89
CA VAL A 90 3.31 11.31 -7.20
C VAL A 90 2.10 12.12 -7.68
N THR A 91 1.79 12.12 -8.97
CA THR A 91 0.66 12.92 -9.51
C THR A 91 -0.69 12.44 -8.98
N TRP A 92 -0.78 11.16 -8.65
CA TRP A 92 -1.96 10.56 -8.03
C TRP A 92 -2.01 10.69 -6.51
N GLY A 93 -1.03 11.34 -5.88
CA GLY A 93 -0.91 11.46 -4.43
C GLY A 93 -0.53 10.14 -3.73
N LYS A 94 -0.10 9.12 -4.48
CA LYS A 94 0.33 7.83 -3.92
C LYS A 94 1.66 7.96 -3.21
N ILE A 95 2.59 8.75 -3.75
CA ILE A 95 3.91 9.01 -3.17
C ILE A 95 3.97 10.47 -2.70
N ASN A 96 4.57 10.71 -1.53
CA ASN A 96 4.76 12.06 -1.03
C ASN A 96 5.73 12.83 -1.95
N PRO A 97 5.36 14.00 -2.50
CA PRO A 97 6.25 14.80 -3.34
C PRO A 97 7.61 15.10 -2.71
N GLU A 98 7.67 15.31 -1.39
CA GLU A 98 8.92 15.57 -0.67
C GLU A 98 9.79 14.32 -0.50
N SER A 99 9.22 13.13 -0.71
CA SER A 99 9.90 11.84 -0.58
C SER A 99 10.34 11.25 -1.92
N GLN A 100 10.33 12.03 -3.01
CA GLN A 100 10.79 11.57 -4.33
C GLN A 100 12.22 10.99 -4.31
N SER A 101 13.11 11.59 -3.51
CA SER A 101 14.48 11.11 -3.32
C SER A 101 14.57 9.75 -2.61
N ASN A 102 13.49 9.30 -1.96
CA ASN A 102 13.37 8.00 -1.30
C ASN A 102 12.66 6.95 -2.17
N THR A 103 12.57 7.21 -3.49
CA THR A 103 11.96 6.29 -4.45
C THR A 103 13.00 5.69 -5.39
N VAL A 104 12.94 4.37 -5.59
CA VAL A 104 13.87 3.63 -6.46
C VAL A 104 13.12 2.57 -7.25
N VAL A 105 13.40 2.48 -8.55
CA VAL A 105 12.97 1.38 -9.41
C VAL A 105 14.20 0.62 -9.90
N VAL A 106 14.20 -0.68 -9.71
CA VAL A 106 15.23 -1.62 -10.16
C VAL A 106 14.65 -2.43 -11.30
N TYR A 107 15.13 -2.16 -12.52
CA TYR A 107 14.76 -2.92 -13.71
C TYR A 107 15.55 -4.23 -13.75
N SER A 108 15.02 -5.28 -13.13
CA SER A 108 15.68 -6.59 -13.02
C SER A 108 14.68 -7.69 -12.67
N ASP A 109 15.07 -8.93 -12.94
CA ASP A 109 14.33 -10.08 -12.45
C ASP A 109 14.39 -10.15 -10.92
N ALA A 110 13.24 -10.42 -10.29
CA ALA A 110 13.12 -10.50 -8.84
C ALA A 110 14.05 -11.56 -8.22
N THR A 111 14.29 -12.67 -8.91
CA THR A 111 15.16 -13.76 -8.46
C THR A 111 16.64 -13.36 -8.40
N ILE A 112 17.03 -12.27 -9.05
CA ILE A 112 18.38 -11.71 -9.00
C ILE A 112 18.44 -10.59 -7.97
N ALA A 113 17.59 -9.57 -8.12
CA ALA A 113 17.69 -8.35 -7.31
C ALA A 113 17.23 -8.53 -5.86
N PHE A 114 16.16 -9.29 -5.61
CA PHE A 114 15.61 -9.42 -4.25
C PHE A 114 16.55 -10.17 -3.29
N PRO A 115 17.19 -11.30 -3.68
CA PRO A 115 18.16 -11.96 -2.80
C PRO A 115 19.35 -11.08 -2.44
N LEU A 116 19.85 -10.25 -3.37
CA LEU A 116 20.95 -9.32 -3.10
C LEU A 116 20.54 -8.24 -2.10
N LEU A 117 19.35 -7.66 -2.27
CA LEU A 117 18.78 -6.68 -1.33
C LEU A 117 18.58 -7.29 0.07
N ALA A 118 18.01 -8.49 0.13
CA ALA A 118 17.79 -9.22 1.38
C ALA A 118 19.12 -9.56 2.07
N ALA A 119 20.11 -10.09 1.35
CA ALA A 119 21.42 -10.40 1.89
C ALA A 119 22.12 -9.15 2.46
N TYR A 120 22.10 -8.04 1.72
CA TYR A 120 22.68 -6.78 2.19
C TYR A 120 21.99 -6.28 3.47
N THR A 121 20.66 -6.19 3.47
CA THR A 121 19.88 -5.68 4.61
C THR A 121 20.07 -6.53 5.87
N LEU A 122 20.07 -7.86 5.74
CA LEU A 122 20.33 -8.79 6.85
C LEU A 122 21.78 -8.73 7.35
N SER A 123 22.76 -8.43 6.47
CA SER A 123 24.16 -8.28 6.86
C SER A 123 24.47 -6.96 7.58
N LYS A 124 23.74 -5.89 7.25
CA LYS A 124 23.99 -4.53 7.77
C LYS A 124 23.12 -4.16 8.96
N HIS A 125 21.99 -4.84 9.16
CA HIS A 125 21.04 -4.49 10.20
C HIS A 125 20.64 -5.71 11.04
N GLY A 126 20.60 -5.51 12.36
CA GLY A 126 20.08 -6.52 13.28
C GLY A 126 18.57 -6.70 13.18
N LYS A 127 18.06 -7.77 13.80
CA LYS A 127 16.62 -8.03 13.90
C LYS A 127 15.91 -6.89 14.61
N ARG A 128 14.79 -6.43 14.05
CA ARG A 128 13.92 -5.42 14.66
C ARG A 128 12.79 -6.09 15.44
N PRO A 129 12.33 -5.51 16.56
CA PRO A 129 11.10 -5.97 17.21
C PRO A 129 9.91 -5.91 16.24
N LEU A 130 9.08 -6.96 16.25
CA LEU A 130 7.89 -7.03 15.40
C LEU A 130 6.83 -6.04 15.92
N LYS A 131 6.23 -5.26 15.02
CA LYS A 131 5.21 -4.27 15.38
C LYS A 131 3.85 -4.87 15.76
N ARG A 132 3.61 -6.14 15.40
CA ARG A 132 2.34 -6.89 15.60
C ARG A 132 1.12 -6.10 15.13
N LEU A 133 1.13 -5.67 13.86
CA LEU A 133 0.09 -4.76 13.33
C LEU A 133 -1.32 -5.37 13.31
N TYR A 134 -1.44 -6.67 13.07
CA TYR A 134 -2.74 -7.37 13.10
C TYR A 134 -3.43 -7.29 14.46
N GLU A 135 -2.67 -7.30 15.56
CA GLU A 135 -3.24 -7.16 16.92
C GLU A 135 -3.77 -5.75 17.20
N LYS A 136 -3.45 -4.79 16.33
CA LYS A 136 -3.83 -3.37 16.46
C LYS A 136 -4.88 -2.97 15.42
N LEU A 137 -5.38 -3.92 14.64
CA LEU A 137 -6.21 -3.64 13.48
C LEU A 137 -7.55 -3.02 13.86
N ASP A 138 -8.21 -3.58 14.87
CA ASP A 138 -9.48 -3.04 15.40
C ASP A 138 -9.33 -1.59 15.84
N THR A 139 -8.29 -1.30 16.64
CA THR A 139 -7.98 0.07 17.07
C THR A 139 -7.67 1.00 15.91
N ALA A 140 -6.99 0.51 14.87
CA ALA A 140 -6.70 1.30 13.68
C ALA A 140 -7.97 1.61 12.88
N LEU A 141 -8.88 0.64 12.73
CA LEU A 141 -10.17 0.81 12.07
C LEU A 141 -11.07 1.78 12.83
N GLU A 142 -11.10 1.70 14.16
CA GLU A 142 -11.81 2.67 15.00
C GLU A 142 -11.31 4.09 14.75
N GLU A 143 -9.99 4.29 14.69
CA GLU A 143 -9.39 5.59 14.40
C GLU A 143 -9.74 6.11 13.00
N LEU A 144 -9.66 5.24 11.99
CA LEU A 144 -10.08 5.56 10.64
C LEU A 144 -11.54 6.01 10.60
N GLY A 145 -12.42 5.28 11.29
CA GLY A 145 -13.85 5.61 11.41
C GLY A 145 -14.08 6.97 12.09
N ARG A 146 -13.32 7.28 13.15
CA ARG A 146 -13.39 8.57 13.84
C ARG A 146 -13.00 9.74 12.93
N GLU A 147 -11.87 9.65 12.25
CA GLU A 147 -11.40 10.72 11.37
C GLU A 147 -12.30 10.88 10.14
N ALA A 148 -12.78 9.79 9.54
CA ALA A 148 -13.73 9.84 8.44
C ALA A 148 -15.05 10.51 8.85
N ALA A 149 -15.60 10.18 10.03
CA ALA A 149 -16.83 10.80 10.54
C ALA A 149 -16.66 12.31 10.79
N LYS A 150 -15.50 12.73 11.30
CA LYS A 150 -15.15 14.13 11.50
C LYS A 150 -15.11 14.91 10.18
N LYS A 151 -14.48 14.37 9.14
CA LYS A 151 -14.45 14.97 7.80
C LYS A 151 -15.84 15.07 7.17
N ARG A 152 -16.65 14.01 7.30
CA ARG A 152 -18.04 14.01 6.83
C ARG A 152 -18.88 15.12 7.48
N ARG A 153 -18.73 15.34 8.78
CA ARG A 153 -19.40 16.43 9.51
C ARG A 153 -18.94 17.82 9.06
N GLN A 154 -17.66 17.98 8.71
CA GLN A 154 -17.13 19.24 8.20
C GLN A 154 -17.70 19.58 6.82
N ARG A 155 -17.90 18.59 5.94
CA ARG A 155 -18.53 18.77 4.62
C ARG A 155 -20.02 19.11 4.66
N ALA A 156 -20.71 18.69 5.72
CA ALA A 156 -22.14 18.91 5.88
C ALA A 156 -22.49 20.30 6.47
N ARG A 157 -21.49 21.11 6.81
CA ARG A 157 -21.62 22.49 7.29
C ARG A 157 -21.23 23.46 6.19
#